data_AF-A0A522LHG4-F1
#
_entry.id   AF-A0A522LHG4-F1
#
_cell.length_a   1.000
_cell.length_b   1.000
_cell.length_c   1.000
_cell.angle_alpha   90.00
_cell.angle_beta   90.00
_cell.angle_gamma   90.00
#
_symmetry.space_group_name_H-M   'P 1'
#
loop_
_entity.id
_entity.type
_entity.pdbx_description
1 polymer ?
#
loop_
_entity_poly.entity_id
_entity_poly.type
_entity_poly.pdbx_seq_one_letter_code
_entity_poly.pdbx_strand_id
1 'polypeptide(L)'
;MLNPRAVAALPFVAVGIAAVIVGGATAAAVAYQPTEHLVWMVAYLVLVVGVMQCAFGAGQAWLAQDPPRGRVTWGQWGLFNLGNAGVIAGTLGNRFGLVAGGTLLFVFAIAWFLYGVRAVRWRGWGMAYRALVGLVFASSLIGLVISMLGKGN
;
A
#
# COMPACT_ATOMS: atom_id res chain seq x y z
N MET A 1 -2.70 -26.02 13.10
CA MET A 1 -2.49 -25.81 11.66
C MET A 1 -3.11 -24.47 11.29
N LEU A 2 -2.32 -23.50 10.80
CA LEU A 2 -2.85 -22.19 10.41
C LEU A 2 -3.77 -22.34 9.19
N ASN A 3 -4.89 -21.61 9.18
CA ASN A 3 -5.81 -21.56 8.05
C ASN A 3 -5.05 -21.07 6.79
N PRO A 4 -5.16 -21.73 5.62
CA PRO A 4 -4.50 -21.31 4.38
C PRO A 4 -4.73 -19.83 4.03
N ARG A 5 -5.88 -19.28 4.43
CA ARG A 5 -6.22 -17.85 4.31
C ARG A 5 -5.31 -16.97 5.16
N ALA A 6 -5.02 -17.38 6.38
CA ALA A 6 -4.13 -16.67 7.29
C ALA A 6 -2.67 -16.72 6.80
N VAL A 7 -2.25 -17.86 6.23
CA VAL A 7 -0.90 -18.00 5.64
C VAL A 7 -0.71 -17.04 4.46
N ALA A 8 -1.73 -16.86 3.62
CA ALA A 8 -1.69 -15.91 2.51
C ALA A 8 -1.67 -14.44 2.97
N ALA A 9 -2.35 -14.11 4.08
CA ALA A 9 -2.34 -12.74 4.63
C ALA A 9 -1.06 -12.40 5.41
N LEU A 10 -0.36 -13.40 5.93
CA LEU A 10 0.78 -13.24 6.83
C LEU A 10 1.87 -12.28 6.31
N PRO A 11 2.40 -12.41 5.07
CA PRO A 11 3.47 -11.52 4.60
C PRO A 11 3.02 -10.05 4.49
N PHE A 12 1.74 -9.82 4.21
CA PHE A 12 1.18 -8.47 4.16
C PHE A 12 1.07 -7.86 5.55
N VAL A 13 0.45 -8.60 6.48
CA VAL A 13 0.22 -8.12 7.85
C VAL A 13 1.54 -7.95 8.60
N ALA A 14 2.49 -8.88 8.46
CA ALA A 14 3.78 -8.79 9.12
C ALA A 14 4.55 -7.54 8.69
N VAL A 15 4.66 -7.29 7.39
CA VAL A 15 5.34 -6.10 6.86
C VAL A 15 4.56 -4.82 7.18
N GLY A 16 3.22 -4.85 7.12
CA GLY A 16 2.40 -3.71 7.48
C GLY A 16 2.60 -3.31 8.96
N ILE A 17 2.59 -4.27 9.88
CA ILE A 17 2.90 -4.02 11.30
C ILE A 17 4.31 -3.48 11.46
N ALA A 18 5.30 -4.09 10.78
CA ALA A 18 6.67 -3.60 10.82
C ALA A 18 6.77 -2.14 10.34
N ALA A 19 6.07 -1.77 9.26
CA ALA A 19 6.05 -0.41 8.74
C ALA A 19 5.41 0.59 9.71
N VAL A 20 4.33 0.21 10.41
CA VAL A 20 3.73 1.04 11.47
C VAL A 20 4.73 1.28 12.60
N ILE A 21 5.42 0.22 13.05
CA ILE A 21 6.41 0.31 14.13
C ILE A 21 7.58 1.20 13.69
N VAL A 22 8.13 0.97 12.50
CA VAL A 22 9.24 1.75 11.96
C VAL A 22 8.83 3.21 11.78
N GLY A 23 7.62 3.48 11.26
CA GLY A 23 7.08 4.83 11.13
C GLY A 23 6.95 5.53 12.49
N GLY A 24 6.36 4.86 13.49
CA GLY A 24 6.23 5.41 14.85
C GLY A 24 7.58 5.62 15.55
N ALA A 25 8.52 4.69 15.40
CA ALA A 25 9.87 4.85 15.93
C ALA A 25 10.62 6.01 15.26
N THR A 26 10.47 6.15 13.94
CA THR A 26 11.03 7.29 13.20
C THR A 26 10.40 8.61 13.67
N ALA A 27 9.08 8.64 13.89
CA ALA A 27 8.38 9.81 14.43
C ALA A 27 8.96 10.24 15.78
N ALA A 28 9.18 9.28 16.68
CA ALA A 28 9.78 9.55 17.99
C ALA A 28 11.21 10.06 17.88
N ALA A 29 12.01 9.50 16.97
CA ALA A 29 13.40 9.89 16.76
C ALA A 29 13.53 11.32 16.20
N VAL A 30 12.62 11.74 15.32
CA VAL A 30 12.66 13.06 14.66
C VAL A 30 11.81 14.12 15.36
N ALA A 31 11.22 13.80 16.52
CA ALA A 31 10.25 14.64 17.22
C ALA A 31 10.75 16.06 17.50
N TYR A 32 12.04 16.22 17.78
CA TYR A 32 12.64 17.52 18.11
C TYR A 32 13.16 18.30 16.90
N GLN A 33 13.28 17.65 15.73
CA GLN A 33 13.75 18.27 14.48
C GLN A 33 12.95 17.74 13.28
N PRO A 34 11.62 17.97 13.23
CA PRO A 34 10.81 17.48 12.13
C PRO A 34 11.09 18.28 10.85
N THR A 35 11.36 17.58 9.76
CA THR A 35 11.34 18.16 8.41
C THR A 35 10.09 17.70 7.67
N GLU A 36 9.64 18.49 6.70
CA GLU A 36 8.46 18.16 5.89
C GLU A 36 8.55 16.76 5.26
N HIS A 37 9.70 16.43 4.66
CA HIS A 37 9.93 15.12 4.06
C HIS A 37 9.89 13.97 5.06
N LEU A 38 10.41 14.16 6.28
CA LEU A 38 10.39 13.12 7.32
C LEU A 38 8.99 12.90 7.88
N VAL A 39 8.24 13.98 8.12
CA VAL A 39 6.85 13.89 8.56
C VAL A 39 5.98 13.22 7.50
N TRP A 40 6.16 13.59 6.23
CA TRP A 40 5.50 12.93 5.10
C TRP A 40 5.85 11.44 5.04
N MET A 41 7.13 11.09 5.14
CA MET A 41 7.60 9.70 5.09
C MET A 41 7.01 8.87 6.22
N VAL A 42 6.99 9.41 7.45
CA VAL A 42 6.37 8.76 8.61
C VAL A 42 4.90 8.47 8.36
N ALA A 43 4.14 9.47 7.92
CA ALA A 43 2.71 9.30 7.62
C ALA A 43 2.51 8.28 6.49
N TYR A 44 3.34 8.31 5.46
CA TYR A 44 3.29 7.37 4.34
C TYR A 44 3.59 5.93 4.78
N LEU A 45 4.62 5.72 5.62
CA LEU A 45 4.96 4.42 6.19
C LEU A 45 3.81 3.86 7.04
N VAL A 46 3.24 4.67 7.93
CA VAL A 46 2.18 4.20 8.82
C VAL A 46 0.89 3.91 8.05
N LEU A 47 0.41 4.86 7.25
CA LEU A 47 -0.91 4.76 6.61
C LEU A 47 -0.88 3.89 5.35
N VAL A 48 0.09 4.10 4.46
CA VAL A 48 0.11 3.44 3.14
C VAL A 48 0.83 2.10 3.22
N VAL A 49 2.07 2.07 3.69
CA VAL A 49 2.82 0.82 3.81
C VAL A 49 2.29 -0.04 4.96
N GLY A 50 1.84 0.58 6.05
CA GLY A 50 1.32 -0.11 7.22
C GLY A 50 -0.14 -0.53 7.08
N VAL A 51 -1.03 0.45 7.29
CA VAL A 51 -2.47 0.22 7.40
C VAL A 51 -3.06 -0.37 6.12
N MET A 52 -2.75 0.19 4.94
CA MET A 52 -3.31 -0.34 3.69
C MET A 52 -2.79 -1.75 3.37
N GLN A 53 -1.53 -2.05 3.67
CA GLN A 53 -0.99 -3.39 3.45
C GLN A 53 -1.68 -4.43 4.35
N CYS A 54 -1.91 -4.10 5.63
CA CYS A 54 -2.72 -4.90 6.53
C CYS A 54 -4.15 -5.07 5.99
N ALA A 55 -4.78 -3.99 5.52
CA ALA A 55 -6.12 -4.02 4.95
C ALA A 55 -6.21 -4.92 3.71
N PHE A 56 -5.22 -4.89 2.81
CA PHE A 56 -5.19 -5.73 1.62
C PHE A 56 -5.02 -7.21 1.97
N GLY A 57 -4.07 -7.54 2.83
CA GLY A 57 -3.82 -8.92 3.26
C GLY A 57 -5.01 -9.53 4.01
N ALA A 58 -5.50 -8.82 5.04
CA ALA A 58 -6.64 -9.27 5.84
C ALA A 58 -7.94 -9.27 5.03
N GLY A 59 -8.16 -8.26 4.18
CA GLY A 59 -9.32 -8.13 3.31
C GLY A 59 -9.43 -9.29 2.33
N GLN A 60 -8.34 -9.68 1.67
CA GLN A 60 -8.36 -10.86 0.79
C GLN A 60 -8.63 -12.17 1.55
N ALA A 61 -8.05 -12.35 2.73
CA ALA A 61 -8.26 -13.56 3.52
C ALA A 61 -9.70 -13.67 4.07
N TRP A 62 -10.32 -12.55 4.42
CA TRP A 62 -11.62 -12.52 5.08
C TRP A 62 -12.80 -12.40 4.09
N LEU A 63 -12.65 -11.60 3.04
CA LEU A 63 -13.75 -11.22 2.15
C LEU A 63 -13.80 -12.03 0.85
N ALA A 64 -12.67 -12.52 0.32
CA ALA A 64 -12.67 -13.29 -0.91
C ALA A 64 -13.44 -14.62 -0.74
N GLN A 65 -14.28 -14.96 -1.71
CA GLN A 65 -14.93 -16.28 -1.76
C GLN A 65 -13.86 -17.37 -1.86
N ASP A 66 -12.97 -17.21 -2.85
CA ASP A 66 -11.78 -18.04 -3.07
C ASP A 66 -10.50 -17.23 -2.76
N PRO A 67 -9.65 -17.69 -1.83
CA PRO A 67 -8.39 -17.02 -1.53
C PRO A 67 -7.46 -17.01 -2.74
N PRO A 68 -6.70 -15.92 -2.99
CA PRO A 68 -5.70 -15.90 -4.03
C PRO A 68 -4.67 -17.02 -3.85
N ARG A 69 -4.21 -17.60 -4.96
CA ARG A 69 -3.11 -18.58 -4.95
C ARG A 69 -1.84 -17.92 -4.42
N GLY A 70 -1.02 -18.66 -3.67
CA GLY A 70 0.21 -18.12 -3.06
C GLY A 70 1.14 -17.38 -4.02
N ARG A 71 1.28 -17.85 -5.28
CA ARG A 71 2.06 -17.14 -6.32
C ARG A 71 1.52 -15.73 -6.63
N VAL A 72 0.19 -15.56 -6.65
CA VAL A 72 -0.47 -14.27 -6.88
C VAL A 72 -0.27 -13.37 -5.67
N THR A 73 -0.45 -13.91 -4.46
CA THR A 73 -0.21 -13.22 -3.19
C THR A 73 1.22 -12.66 -3.12
N TRP A 74 2.23 -13.47 -3.42
CA TRP A 74 3.63 -13.02 -3.42
C TRP A 74 3.94 -12.00 -4.52
N GLY A 75 3.34 -12.15 -5.72
CA GLY A 75 3.49 -11.17 -6.79
C GLY A 75 2.88 -9.81 -6.43
N GLN A 76 1.66 -9.80 -5.88
CA GLN A 76 1.00 -8.60 -5.38
C GLN A 76 1.79 -7.94 -4.25
N TRP A 77 2.29 -8.74 -3.31
CA TRP A 77 3.13 -8.28 -2.21
C TRP A 77 4.43 -7.64 -2.72
N GLY A 78 5.15 -8.33 -3.60
CA GLY A 78 6.42 -7.81 -4.13
C GLY A 78 6.23 -6.51 -4.88
N LEU A 79 5.23 -6.47 -5.76
CA LEU A 79 4.91 -5.29 -6.56
C LEU A 79 4.49 -4.09 -5.70
N PHE A 80 3.67 -4.33 -4.68
CA PHE A 80 3.25 -3.30 -3.74
C PHE A 80 4.44 -2.72 -2.97
N ASN A 81 5.32 -3.58 -2.44
CA ASN A 81 6.49 -3.13 -1.68
C ASN A 81 7.51 -2.41 -2.57
N LEU A 82 7.76 -2.91 -3.78
CA LEU A 82 8.64 -2.24 -4.75
C LEU A 82 8.09 -0.87 -5.16
N GLY A 83 6.78 -0.77 -5.39
CA GLY A 83 6.12 0.50 -5.70
C GLY A 83 6.29 1.52 -4.57
N ASN A 84 6.01 1.12 -3.33
CA ASN A 84 6.20 1.98 -2.15
C ASN A 84 7.67 2.38 -1.93
N ALA A 85 8.60 1.45 -2.08
CA ALA A 85 10.03 1.74 -1.97
C ALA A 85 10.47 2.77 -3.03
N GLY A 86 10.00 2.64 -4.27
CA GLY A 86 10.24 3.60 -5.34
C GLY A 86 9.69 5.00 -5.04
N VAL A 87 8.46 5.07 -4.50
CA VAL A 87 7.84 6.35 -4.08
C VAL A 87 8.64 7.00 -2.96
N ILE A 88 8.99 6.26 -1.90
CA ILE A 88 9.75 6.80 -0.77
C ILE A 88 11.14 7.25 -1.22
N ALA A 89 11.89 6.40 -1.92
CA ALA A 89 13.24 6.72 -2.39
C ALA A 89 13.23 7.89 -3.39
N GLY A 90 12.23 7.95 -4.26
CA GLY A 90 12.04 9.04 -5.20
C GLY A 90 11.73 10.36 -4.50
N THR A 91 10.86 10.37 -3.49
CA THR A 91 10.52 11.60 -2.75
C THR A 91 11.71 12.10 -1.93
N LEU A 92 12.36 11.22 -1.17
CA LEU A 92 13.53 11.62 -0.36
C LEU A 92 14.72 12.05 -1.22
N GLY A 93 14.91 11.42 -2.38
CA GLY A 93 15.96 11.78 -3.33
C GLY A 93 15.59 12.92 -4.28
N ASN A 94 14.38 13.47 -4.18
CA ASN A 94 13.80 14.44 -5.14
C ASN A 94 13.88 13.98 -6.62
N ARG A 95 13.73 12.67 -6.87
CA ARG A 95 13.80 12.03 -8.19
C ARG A 95 12.41 11.65 -8.68
N PHE A 96 11.81 12.54 -9.47
CA PHE A 96 10.47 12.34 -10.01
C PHE A 96 10.28 11.01 -10.76
N GLY A 97 11.25 10.61 -11.59
CA GLY A 97 11.15 9.36 -12.36
C GLY A 97 10.99 8.13 -11.47
N LEU A 98 11.64 8.12 -10.30
CA LEU A 98 11.50 7.05 -9.31
C LEU A 98 10.13 7.07 -8.64
N VAL A 99 9.62 8.25 -8.29
CA VAL A 99 8.26 8.41 -7.76
C VAL A 99 7.23 7.91 -8.77
N ALA A 100 7.31 8.37 -10.01
CA ALA A 100 6.37 7.98 -11.06
C ALA A 100 6.41 6.47 -11.34
N GLY A 101 7.61 5.90 -11.48
CA GLY A 101 7.77 4.45 -11.65
C GLY A 101 7.22 3.65 -10.46
N GLY A 102 7.52 4.09 -9.24
CA GLY A 102 6.99 3.49 -8.01
C GLY A 102 5.46 3.57 -7.93
N THR A 103 4.87 4.73 -8.24
CA THR A 103 3.42 4.91 -8.26
C THR A 103 2.76 4.03 -9.32
N LEU A 104 3.35 3.87 -10.51
CA LEU A 104 2.81 2.96 -11.52
C LEU A 104 2.79 1.50 -11.06
N LEU A 105 3.87 1.03 -10.40
CA LEU A 105 3.90 -0.32 -9.81
C LEU A 105 2.84 -0.47 -8.72
N PHE A 106 2.71 0.54 -7.85
CA PHE A 106 1.72 0.59 -6.78
C PHE A 106 0.28 0.53 -7.32
N VAL A 107 -0.04 1.35 -8.31
CA VAL A 107 -1.33 1.39 -9.01
C VAL A 107 -1.63 0.04 -9.66
N PHE A 108 -0.65 -0.57 -10.32
CA PHE A 108 -0.79 -1.90 -10.92
C PHE A 108 -1.07 -2.98 -9.88
N ALA A 109 -0.40 -2.92 -8.71
CA ALA A 109 -0.66 -3.83 -7.60
C ALA A 109 -2.10 -3.70 -7.11
N ILE A 110 -2.58 -2.46 -6.89
CA ILE A 110 -3.95 -2.20 -6.45
C ILE A 110 -4.99 -2.71 -7.46
N ALA A 111 -4.78 -2.48 -8.75
CA ALA A 111 -5.66 -3.01 -9.79
C ALA A 111 -5.75 -4.55 -9.74
N TRP A 112 -4.62 -5.21 -9.47
CA TRP A 112 -4.57 -6.66 -9.30
C TRP A 112 -5.32 -7.10 -8.02
N PHE A 113 -5.19 -6.37 -6.92
CA PHE A 113 -5.98 -6.63 -5.70
C PHE A 113 -7.48 -6.54 -5.97
N LEU A 114 -7.93 -5.48 -6.67
CA LEU A 114 -9.34 -5.29 -7.05
C LEU A 114 -9.84 -6.42 -7.96
N TYR A 115 -9.00 -6.92 -8.87
CA TYR A 115 -9.31 -8.07 -9.70
C TYR A 115 -9.54 -9.34 -8.87
N GLY A 116 -8.70 -9.56 -7.85
CA GLY A 116 -8.75 -10.76 -7.00
C GLY A 116 -9.98 -10.84 -6.10
N VAL A 117 -10.60 -9.69 -5.75
CA VAL A 117 -11.76 -9.62 -4.84
C VAL A 117 -13.06 -9.32 -5.61
N ARG A 118 -13.16 -9.76 -6.87
CA ARG A 118 -14.40 -9.60 -7.67
C ARG A 118 -15.56 -10.43 -7.13
N ALA A 119 -15.27 -11.63 -6.63
CA ALA A 119 -16.23 -12.52 -6.00
C ALA A 119 -16.09 -12.44 -4.47
N VAL A 120 -17.03 -11.75 -3.82
CA VAL A 120 -16.98 -11.47 -2.38
C VAL A 120 -18.01 -12.29 -1.62
N ARG A 121 -17.63 -12.83 -0.46
CA ARG A 121 -18.53 -13.63 0.37
C ARG A 121 -19.57 -12.77 1.11
N TRP A 122 -19.22 -11.51 1.42
CA TRP A 122 -20.05 -10.56 2.17
C TRP A 122 -20.24 -9.28 1.35
N ARG A 123 -21.44 -9.06 0.81
CA ARG A 123 -21.70 -7.95 -0.15
C ARG A 123 -21.41 -6.55 0.42
N GLY A 124 -21.83 -6.26 1.66
CA GLY A 124 -21.63 -4.96 2.29
C GLY A 124 -20.16 -4.64 2.59
N TRP A 125 -19.48 -5.51 3.34
CA TRP A 125 -18.05 -5.37 3.63
C TRP A 125 -17.17 -5.41 2.38
N GLY A 126 -17.58 -6.17 1.36
CA GLY A 126 -16.94 -6.16 0.05
C GLY A 126 -17.00 -4.82 -0.67
N MET A 127 -18.13 -4.13 -0.62
CA MET A 127 -18.27 -2.78 -1.18
C MET A 127 -17.42 -1.77 -0.41
N ALA A 128 -17.44 -1.80 0.93
CA ALA A 128 -16.61 -0.92 1.75
C ALA A 128 -15.11 -1.12 1.47
N TYR A 129 -14.65 -2.37 1.37
CA TYR A 129 -13.27 -2.69 1.01
C TYR A 129 -12.91 -2.17 -0.39
N ARG A 130 -13.77 -2.39 -1.39
CA ARG A 130 -13.54 -1.91 -2.76
C ARG A 130 -13.56 -0.39 -2.85
N ALA A 131 -14.43 0.27 -2.08
CA ALA A 131 -14.47 1.73 -2.00
C ALA A 131 -13.18 2.29 -1.40
N LEU A 132 -12.68 1.70 -0.30
CA LEU A 132 -11.40 2.07 0.30
C LEU A 132 -10.24 1.89 -0.70
N VAL A 133 -10.16 0.71 -1.32
CA VAL A 133 -9.09 0.40 -2.29
C VAL A 133 -9.17 1.31 -3.51
N GLY A 134 -10.39 1.56 -4.01
CA GLY A 134 -10.64 2.46 -5.14
C GLY A 134 -10.33 3.92 -4.82
N LEU A 135 -10.60 4.37 -3.59
CA LEU A 135 -10.24 5.70 -3.11
C LEU A 135 -8.72 5.88 -3.10
N VAL A 136 -7.97 4.90 -2.57
CA VAL A 136 -6.49 4.93 -2.56
C VAL A 136 -5.92 4.88 -3.98
N PHE A 137 -6.54 4.10 -4.86
CA PHE A 137 -6.18 4.07 -6.27
C PHE A 137 -6.34 5.46 -6.92
N ALA A 138 -7.52 6.06 -6.78
CA ALA A 138 -7.81 7.38 -7.32
C ALA A 138 -6.90 8.47 -6.74
N SER A 139 -6.66 8.45 -5.42
CA SER A 139 -5.79 9.42 -4.75
C SER A 139 -4.35 9.33 -5.25
N SER A 140 -3.84 8.11 -5.50
CA SER A 140 -2.50 7.91 -6.04
C SER A 140 -2.33 8.48 -7.46
N LEU A 141 -3.34 8.34 -8.31
CA LEU A 141 -3.35 8.92 -9.65
C LEU A 141 -3.42 10.44 -9.60
N ILE A 142 -4.27 10.99 -8.73
CA ILE A 142 -4.37 12.44 -8.54
C ILE A 142 -3.03 13.01 -8.06
N GLY A 143 -2.39 12.37 -7.08
CA GLY A 143 -1.08 12.78 -6.59
C GLY A 143 0.00 12.77 -7.66
N LEU A 144 -0.03 11.78 -8.56
CA LEU A 144 0.87 11.71 -9.72
C LEU A 144 0.62 12.88 -10.70
N VAL A 145 -0.65 13.16 -11.03
CA VAL A 145 -1.02 14.26 -11.94
C VAL A 145 -0.61 15.62 -11.36
N ILE A 146 -0.88 15.87 -10.08
CA ILE A 146 -0.45 17.11 -9.40
C ILE A 146 1.07 17.23 -9.43
N SER A 147 1.80 16.14 -9.17
CA SER A 147 3.27 16.13 -9.22
C SER A 147 3.83 16.38 -10.62
N MET A 148 3.12 15.97 -11.68
CA MET A 148 3.47 16.28 -13.07
C MET A 148 3.23 17.76 -13.40
N LEU A 149 2.09 18.31 -12.99
CA LEU A 149 1.72 19.69 -13.27
C LEU A 149 2.60 20.69 -12.50
N GLY A 150 2.95 20.39 -11.25
CA GLY A 150 3.81 21.25 -10.42
C GLY A 150 5.27 21.34 -10.87
N LYS A 151 5.72 20.47 -11.80
CA LYS A 151 7.06 20.54 -12.41
C LYS A 151 7.09 21.27 -13.76
N GLY A 152 5.94 21.62 -14.32
CA GLY A 152 5.83 22.34 -15.59
C GLY A 152 5.94 23.87 -15.47
N ASN A 153 6.09 24.38 -14.25
CA ASN A 153 6.29 25.80 -13.91
C ASN A 153 7.70 26.02 -13.37
#